data_AF-A0A162WUB3-F1
#
_entry.id   AF-A0A162WUB3-F1
#
_cell.length_a   1.000
_cell.length_b   1.000
_cell.length_c   1.000
_cell.angle_alpha   90.00
_cell.angle_beta   90.00
_cell.angle_gamma   90.00
#
_symmetry.space_group_name_H-M   'P 1'
#
loop_
_entity.id
_entity.type
_entity.pdbx_description
1 polymer ?
#
loop_
_entity_poly.entity_id
_entity_poly.type
_entity_poly.pdbx_seq_one_letter_code
_entity_poly.pdbx_strand_id
1 'polypeptide(L)'
;MAQAERRVGLRELIRAAGIISSTTRQPCLSTPSQPNSLTSEEHRMQARDILIKQRQKKPENKNAVLKRIFKSPQEKEKALDTAQWEFSHDELDQALSAVIRNPDPNPGLVSALLEMGAGVNFVDASGKRRTKSNTSNPTPRRRSTVLQQAVTFRKPESVKLLAYSGADQTTLDEGLKAALFANDQACIEELLRHGADLNRFPNALGNAVLSNDQNLVRLLLRAPKALRSEIISSCLSAAVRQNSEPVASLLIAHGADPNFDSAGALNMAIGKEDWKMTLTLVAGPIPLTSQNLQRLLDTVMRLRTCAATLQFLQLLFCCGLPPTSIGLPDLLICRVRKNDTPGSKMMINHGVPTTTNDAECLRLAIGNQNWVLVDAIMNTPIEASHAAAALPLVFDSQGQRHPRTLALLDTLLPYRTEDTSTLQTLRIAIEGGPENLDIVERLLAANSKLLGPAFQYTIALQDESKKAPLTEALLKLGIPQEALDKALRTETQYTTANANKDLSTATVLMSQGACVSGFAL
;
A
#
# COMPACT_ATOMS: atom_id res chain seq x y z
N MET A 1 4.24 -0.64 22.88
CA MET A 1 3.64 -1.60 23.83
C MET A 1 2.18 -1.29 24.18
N ALA A 2 1.75 -0.03 24.29
CA ALA A 2 0.32 0.33 24.50
C ALA A 2 -0.61 0.12 23.28
N GLN A 3 -0.07 -0.24 22.10
CA GLN A 3 -0.85 -0.43 20.85
C GLN A 3 -1.47 -1.83 20.71
N ALA A 4 -1.18 -2.76 21.62
CA ALA A 4 -1.70 -4.13 21.56
C ALA A 4 -3.11 -4.29 22.18
N GLU A 5 -3.60 -3.28 22.90
CA GLU A 5 -4.85 -3.35 23.68
C GLU A 5 -6.09 -2.86 22.91
N ARG A 6 -5.91 -2.14 21.80
CA ARG A 6 -7.00 -1.52 21.05
C ARG A 6 -6.75 -1.61 19.54
N ARG A 7 -7.83 -1.69 18.75
CA ARG A 7 -7.76 -1.49 17.29
C ARG A 7 -7.19 -0.10 17.01
N VAL A 8 -5.99 -0.05 16.43
CA VAL A 8 -5.36 1.19 15.99
C VAL A 8 -5.89 1.56 14.62
N GLY A 9 -6.18 2.84 14.39
CA GLY A 9 -6.61 3.33 13.08
C GLY A 9 -5.42 3.71 12.19
N LEU A 10 -5.59 3.62 10.86
CA LEU A 10 -4.56 4.05 9.90
C LEU A 10 -4.09 5.50 10.13
N ARG A 11 -5.03 6.41 10.40
CA ARG A 11 -4.71 7.83 10.70
C ARG A 11 -3.85 8.00 11.95
N GLU A 12 -4.04 7.12 12.94
CA GLU A 12 -3.24 7.15 14.16
C GLU A 12 -1.81 6.68 13.88
N LEU A 13 -1.63 5.64 13.07
CA LEU A 13 -0.31 5.17 12.64
C LEU A 13 0.44 6.25 11.85
N ILE A 14 -0.22 6.90 10.89
CA ILE A 14 0.35 7.99 10.08
C ILE A 14 0.79 9.15 10.98
N ARG A 15 -0.08 9.58 11.90
CA ARG A 15 0.22 10.66 12.85
C ARG A 15 1.37 10.29 13.80
N ALA A 16 1.39 9.06 14.31
CA ALA A 16 2.45 8.58 15.19
C ALA A 16 3.83 8.55 14.49
N ALA A 17 3.86 8.31 13.18
CA ALA A 17 5.08 8.36 12.38
C ALA A 17 5.52 9.78 12.00
N GLY A 18 4.78 10.82 12.40
CA GLY A 18 5.07 12.21 12.07
C GLY A 18 4.93 12.54 10.58
N ILE A 19 4.18 11.73 9.83
CA ILE A 19 3.98 11.94 8.39
C ILE A 19 2.93 13.03 8.24
N ILE A 20 3.38 14.21 7.80
CA ILE A 20 2.50 15.30 7.42
C ILE A 20 1.95 14.92 6.04
N SER A 21 0.71 14.44 5.98
CA SER A 21 -0.02 14.32 4.72
C SER A 21 -0.07 15.71 4.11
N SER A 22 0.80 16.01 3.14
CA SER A 22 0.84 17.27 2.41
C SER A 22 -0.36 17.33 1.48
N THR A 23 -1.56 17.49 2.05
CA THR A 23 -2.82 17.63 1.32
C THR A 23 -2.85 18.95 0.54
N THR A 24 -2.01 19.92 0.92
CA THR A 24 -1.85 21.21 0.23
C THR A 24 -0.92 21.07 -0.98
N ARG A 25 -1.53 20.81 -2.14
CA ARG A 25 -0.84 20.91 -3.43
C ARG A 25 -0.35 22.35 -3.63
N GLN A 26 0.89 22.51 -4.11
CA GLN A 26 1.32 23.81 -4.60
C GLN A 26 0.45 24.19 -5.81
N PRO A 27 0.10 25.48 -5.98
CA PRO A 27 -0.70 25.91 -7.11
C PRO A 27 0.03 25.61 -8.43
N CYS A 28 -0.75 25.31 -9.47
CA CYS A 28 -0.23 25.18 -10.83
C CYS A 28 0.59 26.43 -11.22
N LEU A 29 1.49 26.26 -12.19
CA LEU A 29 2.23 27.39 -12.74
C LEU A 29 1.25 28.47 -13.24
N SER A 30 1.54 29.72 -12.90
CA SER A 30 0.71 30.86 -13.30
C SER A 30 0.70 31.01 -14.81
N THR A 31 -0.41 31.53 -15.34
CA THR A 31 -0.49 31.90 -16.76
C THR A 31 0.64 32.87 -17.12
N PRO A 32 1.23 32.75 -18.32
CA PRO A 32 2.33 33.61 -18.74
C PRO A 32 1.88 35.07 -18.75
N SER A 33 2.66 35.95 -18.13
CA SER A 33 2.43 37.39 -18.20
C SER A 33 2.75 37.89 -19.61
N GLN A 34 1.91 38.79 -20.15
CA GLN A 34 2.22 39.43 -21.42
C GLN A 34 3.62 40.06 -21.33
N PRO A 35 4.51 39.84 -22.30
CA PRO A 35 5.75 40.60 -22.35
C PRO A 35 5.36 42.08 -22.45
N ASN A 36 5.89 42.90 -21.53
CA ASN A 36 5.75 44.35 -21.62
C ASN A 36 6.16 44.78 -23.05
N SER A 37 5.58 45.86 -23.58
CA SER A 37 5.97 46.38 -24.90
C SER A 37 7.47 46.77 -24.87
N LEU A 38 8.33 45.82 -25.23
CA LEU A 38 9.79 45.91 -25.18
C LEU A 38 10.35 46.49 -26.50
N THR A 39 9.48 46.76 -27.47
CA THR A 39 9.82 47.23 -28.81
C THR A 39 9.90 48.76 -28.85
N SER A 40 11.08 49.28 -28.51
CA SER A 40 11.46 50.66 -28.84
C SER A 40 11.71 50.79 -30.34
N GLU A 41 11.50 52.00 -30.88
CA GLU A 41 11.87 52.36 -32.25
C GLU A 41 13.35 52.11 -32.53
N GLU A 42 14.22 52.30 -31.51
CA GLU A 42 15.64 51.97 -31.57
C GLU A 42 15.89 50.48 -31.84
N HIS A 43 15.12 49.59 -31.22
CA HIS A 43 15.24 48.15 -31.42
C HIS A 43 14.82 47.73 -32.83
N ARG A 44 13.82 48.41 -33.41
CA ARG A 44 13.41 48.20 -34.82
C ARG A 44 14.51 48.62 -35.79
N MET A 45 15.12 49.78 -35.55
CA MET A 45 16.25 50.25 -36.36
C MET A 45 17.46 49.30 -36.28
N GLN A 46 17.83 48.88 -35.07
CA GLN A 46 18.93 47.93 -34.87
C GLN A 46 18.66 46.56 -35.53
N ALA A 47 17.44 46.04 -35.43
CA ALA A 47 17.06 44.79 -36.08
C ALA A 47 17.16 44.90 -37.61
N ARG A 48 16.73 46.04 -38.16
CA ARG A 48 16.87 46.36 -39.59
C ARG A 48 18.34 46.46 -40.02
N ASP A 49 19.18 47.12 -39.23
CA ASP A 49 20.62 47.24 -39.49
C ASP A 49 21.34 45.89 -39.51
N ILE A 50 20.96 44.97 -38.61
CA ILE A 50 21.49 43.60 -38.59
C ILE A 50 21.16 42.91 -39.92
N LEU A 51 19.92 43.01 -40.39
CA LEU A 51 19.47 42.41 -41.65
C LEU A 51 20.20 43.03 -42.87
N ILE A 52 20.38 44.34 -42.88
CA ILE A 52 21.15 45.04 -43.93
C ILE A 52 22.60 44.53 -43.95
N LYS A 53 23.26 44.46 -42.79
CA LYS A 53 24.64 43.96 -42.66
C LYS A 53 24.75 42.50 -43.09
N GLN A 54 23.78 41.66 -42.77
CA GLN A 54 23.76 40.25 -43.19
C GLN A 54 23.63 40.13 -44.71
N ARG A 55 22.72 40.88 -45.34
CA ARG A 55 22.57 40.91 -46.80
C ARG A 55 23.81 41.45 -47.53
N GLN A 56 24.55 42.37 -46.92
CA GLN A 56 25.84 42.86 -47.44
C GLN A 56 26.95 41.81 -47.33
N LYS A 57 27.00 41.04 -46.23
CA LYS A 57 28.00 39.97 -46.00
C LYS A 57 27.73 38.71 -46.81
N LYS A 58 26.46 38.39 -47.09
CA LYS A 58 26.03 37.25 -47.91
C LYS A 58 25.03 37.74 -48.97
N PRO A 59 25.49 38.19 -50.15
CA PRO A 59 24.59 38.48 -51.26
C PRO A 59 24.00 37.15 -51.75
N GLU A 60 22.81 36.80 -51.27
CA GLU A 60 22.18 35.54 -51.68
C GLU A 60 22.03 35.47 -53.20
N ASN A 61 22.60 34.38 -53.73
CA ASN A 61 22.71 34.00 -55.13
C ASN A 61 23.64 34.86 -56.00
N LYS A 62 24.67 34.21 -56.55
CA LYS A 62 25.48 34.71 -57.69
C LYS A 62 24.60 35.29 -58.82
N ASN A 63 23.36 34.82 -58.95
CA ASN A 63 22.34 35.33 -59.88
C ASN A 63 21.72 36.70 -59.51
N ALA A 64 21.69 37.11 -58.25
CA ALA A 64 21.19 38.44 -57.84
C ALA A 64 22.23 39.55 -58.11
N VAL A 65 23.51 39.21 -57.95
CA VAL A 65 24.64 40.08 -58.32
C VAL A 65 24.68 40.29 -59.84
N LEU A 66 24.50 39.21 -60.62
CA LEU A 66 24.37 39.29 -62.08
C LEU A 66 23.15 40.11 -62.51
N LYS A 67 22.01 40.00 -61.80
CA LYS A 67 20.82 40.84 -62.06
C LYS A 67 21.00 42.32 -61.68
N ARG A 68 21.92 42.69 -60.79
CA ARG A 68 22.21 44.11 -60.46
C ARG A 68 22.89 44.84 -61.62
N ILE A 69 23.59 44.11 -62.49
CA ILE A 69 24.28 44.66 -63.67
C ILE A 69 23.27 45.10 -64.74
N PHE A 70 22.12 44.42 -64.83
CA PHE A 70 21.06 44.67 -65.82
C PHE A 70 19.90 45.56 -65.34
N LYS A 71 20.02 46.24 -64.19
CA LYS A 71 18.96 47.10 -63.65
C LYS A 71 19.05 48.54 -64.18
N SER A 72 17.87 49.15 -64.39
CA SER A 72 17.72 50.56 -64.79
C SER A 72 18.25 51.52 -63.70
N PRO A 73 18.63 52.77 -64.04
CA PRO A 73 19.14 53.74 -63.06
C PRO A 73 18.17 53.99 -61.88
N GLN A 74 16.86 54.03 -62.14
CA GLN A 74 15.83 54.17 -61.10
C GLN A 74 15.74 52.93 -60.18
N GLU A 75 15.97 51.73 -60.70
CA GLU A 75 16.05 50.51 -59.90
C GLU A 75 17.36 50.38 -59.13
N LYS A 76 18.44 51.03 -59.59
CA LYS A 76 19.69 51.15 -58.85
C LYS A 76 19.53 52.11 -57.66
N GLU A 77 18.87 53.26 -57.85
CA GLU A 77 18.53 54.19 -56.75
C GLU A 77 17.63 53.54 -55.70
N LYS A 78 16.57 52.82 -56.10
CA LYS A 78 15.72 52.05 -55.17
C LYS A 78 16.47 50.87 -54.50
N ALA A 79 17.51 50.34 -55.14
CA ALA A 79 18.37 49.32 -54.52
C ALA A 79 19.38 49.91 -53.51
N LEU A 80 19.66 51.21 -53.59
CA LEU A 80 20.51 51.97 -52.67
C LEU A 80 19.72 52.50 -51.46
N ASP A 81 18.40 52.71 -51.59
CA ASP A 81 17.54 53.12 -50.47
C ASP A 81 17.31 51.96 -49.50
N THR A 82 18.17 51.90 -48.48
CA THR A 82 18.14 50.90 -47.41
C THR A 82 16.90 51.01 -46.52
N ALA A 83 16.08 52.06 -46.63
CA ALA A 83 14.84 52.22 -45.86
C ALA A 83 13.66 51.43 -46.43
N GLN A 84 13.68 51.10 -47.73
CA GLN A 84 12.59 50.37 -48.42
C GLN A 84 12.86 48.88 -48.63
N TRP A 85 14.00 48.38 -48.15
CA TRP A 85 14.32 46.95 -48.26
C TRP A 85 13.28 46.10 -47.50
N GLU A 86 12.62 45.20 -48.23
CA GLU A 86 11.86 44.08 -47.67
C GLU A 86 12.80 42.88 -47.47
N PHE A 87 12.61 42.12 -46.39
CA PHE A 87 13.45 40.97 -46.01
C PHE A 87 12.68 39.66 -46.19
N SER A 88 13.38 38.60 -46.60
CA SER A 88 12.78 37.28 -46.72
C SER A 88 12.58 36.62 -45.35
N HIS A 89 11.66 35.67 -45.25
CA HIS A 89 11.47 34.91 -44.00
C HIS A 89 12.74 34.12 -43.61
N ASP A 90 13.57 33.71 -44.56
CA ASP A 90 14.84 33.02 -44.28
C ASP A 90 15.90 33.99 -43.73
N GLU A 91 15.99 35.21 -44.27
CA GLU A 91 16.87 36.26 -43.71
C GLU A 91 16.45 36.63 -42.29
N LEU A 92 15.15 36.73 -42.03
CA LEU A 92 14.61 37.00 -40.69
C LEU A 92 14.90 35.86 -39.71
N ASP A 93 14.76 34.58 -40.12
CA ASP A 93 15.09 33.40 -39.31
C ASP A 93 16.60 33.32 -39.00
N GLN A 94 17.46 33.64 -39.99
CA GLN A 94 18.91 33.71 -39.80
C GLN A 94 19.31 34.85 -38.84
N ALA A 95 18.69 36.02 -38.97
CA ALA A 95 18.92 37.15 -38.06
C ALA A 95 18.47 36.83 -36.63
N LEU A 96 17.27 36.25 -36.48
CA LEU A 96 16.74 35.85 -35.18
C LEU A 96 17.60 34.78 -34.51
N SER A 97 18.03 33.76 -35.27
CA SER A 97 18.98 32.73 -34.81
C SER A 97 20.31 33.34 -34.37
N ALA A 98 20.83 34.34 -35.10
CA ALA A 98 22.07 35.02 -34.76
C ALA A 98 21.95 35.85 -33.48
N VAL A 99 20.82 36.55 -33.28
CA VAL A 99 20.55 37.31 -32.05
C VAL A 99 20.46 36.38 -30.84
N ILE A 100 19.79 35.23 -30.97
CA ILE A 100 19.64 34.25 -29.87
C ILE A 100 20.96 33.58 -29.51
N ARG A 101 21.87 33.40 -30.48
CA ARG A 101 23.22 32.85 -30.23
C ARG A 101 24.10 33.79 -29.41
N ASN A 102 23.80 35.09 -29.38
CA ASN A 102 24.59 36.03 -28.60
C ASN A 102 24.49 35.72 -27.09
N PRO A 103 25.56 35.97 -26.30
CA PRO A 103 25.55 35.74 -24.86
C PRO A 103 24.43 36.49 -24.15
N ASP A 104 24.14 37.73 -24.55
CA ASP A 104 23.06 38.54 -24.00
C ASP A 104 22.10 38.99 -25.12
N PRO A 105 21.09 38.17 -25.46
CA PRO A 105 20.10 38.56 -26.45
C PRO A 105 19.24 39.69 -25.89
N ASN A 106 19.28 40.87 -26.53
CA ASN A 106 18.37 41.95 -26.16
C ASN A 106 16.93 41.51 -26.48
N PRO A 107 16.04 41.37 -25.47
CA PRO A 107 14.67 40.90 -25.67
C PRO A 107 13.86 41.83 -26.61
N GLY A 108 14.19 43.13 -26.62
CA GLY A 108 13.61 44.09 -27.55
C GLY A 108 13.97 43.83 -29.01
N LEU A 109 15.18 43.35 -29.30
CA LEU A 109 15.58 42.94 -30.66
C LEU A 109 14.86 41.67 -31.13
N VAL A 110 14.72 40.69 -30.23
CA VAL A 110 13.95 39.47 -30.49
C VAL A 110 12.50 39.83 -30.81
N SER A 111 11.88 40.69 -30.00
CA SER A 111 10.52 41.16 -30.23
C SER A 111 10.39 41.99 -31.52
N ALA A 112 11.37 42.83 -31.86
CA ALA A 112 11.36 43.61 -33.10
C ALA A 112 11.46 42.71 -34.35
N LEU A 113 12.29 41.66 -34.31
CA LEU A 113 12.38 40.68 -35.40
C LEU A 113 11.07 39.88 -35.58
N LEU A 114 10.38 39.57 -34.47
CA LEU A 114 9.07 38.93 -34.49
C LEU A 114 7.99 39.86 -35.07
N GLU A 115 7.97 41.15 -34.69
CA GLU A 115 7.07 42.17 -35.28
C GLU A 115 7.29 42.34 -36.79
N MET A 116 8.53 42.20 -37.26
CA MET A 116 8.87 42.25 -38.69
C MET A 116 8.48 40.97 -39.47
N GLY A 117 7.88 39.97 -38.82
CA GLY A 117 7.35 38.77 -39.47
C GLY A 117 8.31 37.57 -39.48
N ALA A 118 9.25 37.49 -38.55
CA ALA A 118 10.04 36.27 -38.34
C ALA A 118 9.12 35.11 -37.90
N GLY A 119 9.14 34.00 -38.64
CA GLY A 119 8.30 32.84 -38.36
C GLY A 119 8.83 31.98 -37.22
N VAL A 120 8.04 31.82 -36.15
CA VAL A 120 8.41 30.98 -34.99
C VAL A 120 8.30 29.48 -35.31
N ASN A 121 7.33 29.10 -36.14
CA ASN A 121 6.99 27.70 -36.40
C ASN A 121 7.58 27.20 -37.72
N PHE A 122 7.46 28.01 -38.77
CA PHE A 122 7.84 27.64 -40.13
C PHE A 122 8.56 28.78 -40.82
N VAL A 123 9.50 28.41 -41.67
CA VAL A 123 10.27 29.32 -42.53
C VAL A 123 10.00 28.93 -43.98
N ASP A 124 9.49 29.88 -44.77
CA ASP A 124 9.30 29.70 -46.20
C ASP A 124 10.65 29.89 -46.92
N ALA A 125 11.15 28.84 -47.59
CA ALA A 125 12.49 28.83 -48.18
C ALA A 125 12.66 29.68 -49.47
N SER A 126 11.64 30.45 -49.91
CA SER A 126 11.75 31.25 -51.14
C SER A 126 10.99 32.57 -51.08
N GLY A 127 11.72 33.70 -51.12
CA GLY A 127 11.19 35.06 -51.11
C GLY A 127 10.54 35.56 -52.42
N LYS A 128 9.88 34.72 -53.21
CA LYS A 128 9.13 35.19 -54.39
C LYS A 128 7.66 35.42 -54.01
N ARG A 129 7.27 36.70 -53.95
CA ARG A 129 5.85 37.11 -53.91
C ARG A 129 5.08 36.36 -54.98
N ARG A 130 3.92 35.82 -54.59
CA ARG A 130 2.93 35.17 -55.46
C ARG A 130 2.47 36.17 -56.53
N THR A 131 3.09 36.16 -57.71
CA THR A 131 2.40 36.64 -58.91
C THR A 131 1.35 35.60 -59.27
N LYS A 132 0.15 36.06 -59.61
CA LYS A 132 -0.99 35.22 -60.03
C LYS A 132 -0.62 34.46 -61.31
N SER A 133 0.03 33.31 -61.20
CA SER A 133 0.09 32.32 -62.29
C SER A 133 -0.12 30.91 -61.75
N ASN A 134 -0.93 30.16 -62.48
CA ASN A 134 -1.74 29.05 -62.01
C ASN A 134 -0.99 27.70 -62.08
N THR A 135 0.15 27.56 -61.41
CA THR A 135 0.87 26.27 -61.26
C THR A 135 1.55 26.19 -59.89
N SER A 136 0.80 25.76 -58.88
CA SER A 136 1.23 25.66 -57.49
C SER A 136 2.07 24.40 -57.21
N ASN A 137 3.38 24.47 -57.42
CA ASN A 137 4.28 23.60 -56.67
C ASN A 137 4.46 24.21 -55.27
N PRO A 138 4.08 23.52 -54.17
CA PRO A 138 4.28 24.05 -52.83
C PRO A 138 5.78 24.21 -52.57
N THR A 139 6.21 25.44 -52.30
CA THR A 139 7.58 25.76 -51.87
C THR A 139 7.90 24.96 -50.60
N PRO A 140 9.10 24.36 -50.47
CA PRO A 140 9.42 23.56 -49.29
C PRO A 140 9.41 24.45 -48.04
N ARG A 141 8.44 24.23 -47.16
CA ARG A 141 8.37 24.84 -45.83
C ARG A 141 9.24 24.02 -44.88
N ARG A 142 10.20 24.65 -44.21
CA ARG A 142 10.96 24.00 -43.13
C ARG A 142 10.44 24.46 -41.77
N ARG A 143 10.45 23.58 -40.78
CA ARG A 143 10.22 23.93 -39.37
C ARG A 143 11.34 24.87 -38.91
N SER A 144 10.99 25.96 -38.25
CA SER A 144 12.00 26.80 -37.58
C SER A 144 12.55 26.04 -36.37
N THR A 145 13.83 26.28 -36.06
CA THR A 145 14.51 25.69 -34.89
C THR A 145 14.86 26.73 -33.83
N VAL A 146 14.38 27.96 -34.01
CA VAL A 146 14.76 29.14 -33.23
C VAL A 146 14.43 28.97 -31.75
N LEU A 147 13.27 28.37 -31.44
CA LEU A 147 12.87 28.08 -30.06
C LEU A 147 13.77 27.00 -29.42
N GLN A 148 14.09 25.94 -30.15
CA GLN A 148 15.01 24.90 -29.67
C GLN A 148 16.43 25.45 -29.48
N GLN A 149 16.87 26.39 -30.32
CA GLN A 149 18.14 27.09 -30.15
C GLN A 149 18.12 27.96 -28.88
N ALA A 150 17.06 28.72 -28.63
CA ALA A 150 16.92 29.51 -27.41
C ALA A 150 17.00 28.64 -26.14
N VAL A 151 16.38 27.45 -26.17
CA VAL A 151 16.49 26.45 -25.11
C VAL A 151 17.91 25.90 -24.98
N THR A 152 18.55 25.54 -26.09
CA THR A 152 19.93 25.00 -26.10
C THR A 152 20.92 26.01 -25.50
N PHE A 153 20.72 27.31 -25.73
CA PHE A 153 21.51 28.39 -25.15
C PHE A 153 21.02 28.87 -23.77
N ARG A 154 20.02 28.20 -23.19
CA ARG A 154 19.46 28.49 -21.85
C ARG A 154 18.99 29.94 -21.69
N LYS A 155 18.20 30.42 -22.64
CA LYS A 155 17.70 31.81 -22.71
C LYS A 155 16.19 31.86 -22.40
N PRO A 156 15.78 31.85 -21.11
CA PRO A 156 14.36 31.77 -20.74
C PRO A 156 13.54 32.97 -21.24
N GLU A 157 14.08 34.18 -21.24
CA GLU A 157 13.37 35.37 -21.78
C GLU A 157 13.13 35.27 -23.30
N SER A 158 14.10 34.76 -24.06
CA SER A 158 13.90 34.49 -25.49
C SER A 158 12.85 33.38 -25.71
N VAL A 159 12.87 32.34 -24.88
CA VAL A 159 11.86 31.26 -24.92
C VAL A 159 10.47 31.81 -24.62
N LYS A 160 10.32 32.65 -23.59
CA LYS A 160 9.08 33.33 -23.24
C LYS A 160 8.53 34.18 -24.40
N LEU A 161 9.38 35.00 -25.02
CA LEU A 161 8.98 35.83 -26.17
C LEU A 161 8.56 35.00 -27.39
N LEU A 162 9.31 33.94 -27.71
CA LEU A 162 9.01 33.05 -28.83
C LEU A 162 7.74 32.22 -28.58
N ALA A 163 7.52 31.78 -27.34
CA ALA A 163 6.32 31.05 -26.97
C ALA A 163 5.08 31.95 -27.00
N TYR A 164 5.21 33.22 -26.57
CA TYR A 164 4.13 34.20 -26.63
C TYR A 164 3.76 34.61 -28.07
N SER A 165 4.73 34.66 -29.00
CA SER A 165 4.53 35.10 -30.38
C SER A 165 3.89 34.05 -31.31
N GLY A 166 3.22 33.05 -30.74
CA GLY A 166 2.41 32.09 -31.49
C GLY A 166 3.12 30.78 -31.82
N ALA A 167 4.03 30.31 -30.95
CA ALA A 167 4.58 28.95 -31.06
C ALA A 167 3.44 27.91 -31.02
N ASP A 168 3.39 27.02 -32.00
CA ASP A 168 2.42 25.93 -32.00
C ASP A 168 2.84 24.80 -31.04
N GLN A 169 1.90 23.89 -30.75
CA GLN A 169 2.12 22.80 -29.81
C GLN A 169 3.36 21.96 -30.14
N THR A 170 3.63 21.70 -31.42
CA THR A 170 4.78 20.87 -31.80
C THR A 170 6.11 21.59 -31.57
N THR A 171 6.17 22.90 -31.83
CA THR A 171 7.36 23.71 -31.53
C THR A 171 7.59 23.77 -30.01
N LEU A 172 6.53 23.95 -29.22
CA LEU A 172 6.61 23.96 -27.75
C LEU A 172 7.05 22.60 -27.19
N ASP A 173 6.50 21.50 -27.68
CA ASP A 173 6.83 20.15 -27.22
C ASP A 173 8.28 19.76 -27.57
N GLU A 174 8.76 20.09 -28.78
CA GLU A 174 10.17 19.87 -29.14
C GLU A 174 11.11 20.78 -28.35
N GLY A 175 10.69 22.01 -28.03
CA GLY A 175 11.39 22.87 -27.08
C GLY A 175 11.48 22.24 -25.69
N LEU A 176 10.38 21.68 -25.20
CA LEU A 176 10.31 21.04 -23.89
C LEU A 176 11.21 19.81 -23.84
N LYS A 177 11.22 18.99 -24.90
CA LYS A 177 12.14 17.86 -25.04
C LYS A 177 13.60 18.28 -24.90
N ALA A 178 14.01 19.36 -25.57
CA ALA A 178 15.36 19.90 -25.48
C ALA A 178 15.67 20.43 -24.07
N ALA A 179 14.71 21.11 -23.44
CA ALA A 179 14.86 21.68 -22.10
C ALA A 179 15.00 20.59 -21.02
N LEU A 180 14.20 19.52 -21.14
CA LEU A 180 14.27 18.34 -20.29
C LEU A 180 15.61 17.61 -20.43
N PHE A 181 16.14 17.49 -21.66
CA PHE A 181 17.46 16.89 -21.89
C PHE A 181 18.60 17.74 -21.30
N ALA A 182 18.49 19.07 -21.40
CA ALA A 182 19.46 20.00 -20.84
C ALA A 182 19.36 20.20 -19.32
N ASN A 183 18.32 19.64 -18.68
CA ASN A 183 17.92 19.87 -17.30
C ASN A 183 17.83 21.36 -16.92
N ASP A 184 17.29 22.19 -17.82
CA ASP A 184 17.14 23.64 -17.59
C ASP A 184 15.76 23.95 -17.01
N GLN A 185 15.69 24.07 -15.68
CA GLN A 185 14.44 24.32 -14.96
C GLN A 185 13.75 25.63 -15.38
N ALA A 186 14.50 26.67 -15.75
CA ALA A 186 13.92 27.95 -16.16
C ALA A 186 13.22 27.84 -17.52
N CYS A 187 13.86 27.21 -18.51
CA CYS A 187 13.25 26.96 -19.81
C CYS A 187 12.07 25.98 -19.71
N ILE A 188 12.18 24.94 -18.87
CA ILE A 188 11.07 23.99 -18.61
C ILE A 188 9.86 24.75 -18.04
N GLU A 189 10.07 25.61 -17.05
CA GLU A 189 9.00 26.39 -16.43
C GLU A 189 8.27 27.28 -17.43
N GLU A 190 9.00 28.04 -18.25
CA GLU A 190 8.40 28.88 -19.29
C GLU A 190 7.61 28.06 -20.31
N LEU A 191 8.17 26.97 -20.83
CA LEU A 191 7.49 26.13 -21.82
C LEU A 191 6.22 25.49 -21.26
N LEU A 192 6.23 25.06 -20.00
CA LEU A 192 5.05 24.51 -19.32
C LEU A 192 3.98 25.59 -19.09
N ARG A 193 4.37 26.82 -18.69
CA ARG A 193 3.44 27.97 -18.57
C ARG A 193 2.74 28.27 -19.89
N HIS A 194 3.47 28.16 -21.00
CA HIS A 194 2.95 28.37 -22.36
C HIS A 194 2.21 27.15 -22.95
N GLY A 195 2.03 26.06 -22.18
CA GLY A 195 1.19 24.94 -22.56
C GLY A 195 1.88 23.78 -23.29
N ALA A 196 3.21 23.66 -23.20
CA ALA A 196 3.91 22.44 -23.63
C ALA A 196 3.33 21.20 -22.92
N ASP A 197 3.13 20.10 -23.65
CA ASP A 197 2.49 18.89 -23.12
C ASP A 197 3.52 17.90 -22.58
N LEU A 198 3.65 17.88 -21.26
CA LEU A 198 4.56 16.96 -20.56
C LEU A 198 4.15 15.49 -20.72
N ASN A 199 2.88 15.19 -21.03
CA ASN A 199 2.43 13.80 -21.22
C ASN A 199 3.07 13.10 -22.42
N ARG A 200 3.61 13.88 -23.38
CA ARG A 200 4.40 13.38 -24.52
C ARG A 200 5.76 12.81 -24.10
N PHE A 201 6.21 13.14 -22.88
CA PHE A 201 7.50 12.74 -22.33
C PHE A 201 7.31 11.99 -21.00
N PRO A 202 6.75 10.77 -21.02
CA PRO A 202 6.39 10.03 -19.80
C PRO A 202 7.60 9.74 -18.89
N ASN A 203 8.80 9.64 -19.46
CA ASN A 203 10.03 9.38 -18.71
C ASN A 203 10.59 10.62 -17.99
N ALA A 204 10.09 11.83 -18.30
CA ALA A 204 10.63 13.07 -17.74
C ALA A 204 10.50 13.12 -16.21
N LEU A 205 9.30 12.82 -15.70
CA LEU A 205 9.05 12.77 -14.27
C LEU A 205 9.85 11.62 -13.62
N GLY A 206 9.86 10.43 -14.24
CA GLY A 206 10.61 9.28 -13.74
C GLY A 206 12.11 9.56 -13.61
N ASN A 207 12.71 10.22 -14.61
CA ASN A 207 14.12 10.61 -14.58
C ASN A 207 14.41 11.62 -13.47
N ALA A 208 13.53 12.62 -13.26
CA ALA A 208 13.64 13.59 -12.18
C ALA A 208 13.57 12.92 -10.79
N VAL A 209 12.71 11.91 -10.65
CA VAL A 209 12.59 11.12 -9.42
C VAL A 209 13.85 10.26 -9.21
N LEU A 210 14.36 9.61 -10.27
CA LEU A 210 15.59 8.81 -10.21
C LEU A 210 16.83 9.65 -9.89
N SER A 211 16.92 10.88 -10.39
CA SER A 211 17.99 11.81 -10.01
C SER A 211 17.80 12.44 -8.63
N ASN A 212 16.65 12.18 -7.97
CA ASN A 212 16.24 12.79 -6.71
C ASN A 212 16.22 14.34 -6.76
N ASP A 213 15.99 14.93 -7.93
CA ASP A 213 15.86 16.38 -8.11
C ASP A 213 14.45 16.83 -7.68
N GLN A 214 14.30 17.11 -6.39
CA GLN A 214 13.02 17.50 -5.81
C GLN A 214 12.47 18.79 -6.41
N ASN A 215 13.33 19.71 -6.86
CA ASN A 215 12.89 20.98 -7.44
C ASN A 215 12.29 20.74 -8.82
N LEU A 216 12.94 19.92 -9.65
CA LEU A 216 12.39 19.50 -10.92
C LEU A 216 11.10 18.71 -10.75
N VAL A 217 11.02 17.77 -9.81
CA VAL A 217 9.77 17.03 -9.52
C VAL A 217 8.63 17.98 -9.17
N ARG A 218 8.85 18.95 -8.27
CA ARG A 218 7.84 19.96 -7.92
C ARG A 218 7.43 20.79 -9.13
N LEU A 219 8.39 21.21 -9.96
CA LEU A 219 8.12 21.99 -11.17
C LEU A 219 7.23 21.21 -12.15
N LEU A 220 7.60 19.96 -12.44
CA LEU A 220 6.86 19.10 -13.38
C LEU A 220 5.44 18.77 -12.89
N LEU A 221 5.26 18.54 -11.59
CA LEU A 221 3.94 18.29 -10.99
C LEU A 221 3.02 19.52 -10.96
N ARG A 222 3.59 20.73 -11.11
CA ARG A 222 2.85 22.00 -11.20
C ARG A 222 2.49 22.38 -12.64
N ALA A 223 2.79 21.53 -13.63
CA ALA A 223 2.43 21.78 -15.03
C ALA A 223 0.92 22.13 -15.16
N PRO A 224 0.55 23.16 -15.93
CA PRO A 224 -0.85 23.55 -16.12
C PRO A 224 -1.70 22.44 -16.75
N LYS A 225 -1.11 21.66 -17.68
CA LYS A 225 -1.71 20.43 -18.21
C LYS A 225 -1.50 19.31 -17.21
N ALA A 226 -2.60 18.76 -16.68
CA ALA A 226 -2.55 17.64 -15.76
C ALA A 226 -1.82 16.43 -16.37
N LEU A 227 -0.91 15.85 -15.60
CA LEU A 227 -0.24 14.61 -15.96
C LEU A 227 -1.21 13.43 -15.84
N ARG A 228 -1.08 12.46 -16.76
CA ARG A 228 -1.81 11.18 -16.65
C ARG A 228 -1.42 10.48 -15.35
N SER A 229 -2.43 9.96 -14.64
CA SER A 229 -2.23 9.26 -13.36
C SER A 229 -1.21 8.11 -13.48
N GLU A 230 -1.26 7.34 -14.57
CA GLU A 230 -0.31 6.27 -14.88
C GLU A 230 1.16 6.71 -14.84
N ILE A 231 1.47 7.90 -15.39
CA ILE A 231 2.83 8.45 -15.39
C ILE A 231 3.27 8.75 -13.96
N ILE A 232 2.41 9.42 -13.17
CA ILE A 232 2.70 9.77 -11.78
C ILE A 232 2.87 8.50 -10.93
N SER A 233 1.96 7.53 -11.07
CA SER A 233 1.97 6.27 -10.33
C SER A 233 3.19 5.41 -10.66
N SER A 234 3.62 5.35 -11.92
CA SER A 234 4.82 4.61 -12.32
C SER A 234 6.09 5.09 -11.60
N CYS A 235 6.14 6.37 -11.20
CA CYS A 235 7.26 6.98 -10.51
C CYS A 235 7.37 6.58 -9.03
N LEU A 236 6.33 6.01 -8.42
CA LEU A 236 6.35 5.59 -7.01
C LEU A 236 7.47 4.57 -6.74
N SER A 237 7.67 3.61 -7.64
CA SER A 237 8.73 2.59 -7.50
C SER A 237 10.13 3.21 -7.51
N ALA A 238 10.34 4.26 -8.32
CA ALA A 238 11.59 5.00 -8.36
C ALA A 238 11.81 5.80 -7.06
N ALA A 239 10.77 6.42 -6.51
CA ALA A 239 10.86 7.14 -5.23
C ALA A 239 11.26 6.21 -4.07
N VAL A 240 10.71 5.00 -4.02
CA VAL A 240 11.07 3.95 -3.04
C VAL A 240 12.50 3.44 -3.27
N ARG A 241 12.96 3.36 -4.52
CA ARG A 241 14.34 2.99 -4.83
C ARG A 241 15.33 4.03 -4.31
N GLN A 242 15.02 5.31 -4.50
CA GLN A 242 15.81 6.44 -4.04
C GLN A 242 15.63 6.75 -2.55
N ASN A 243 14.75 6.01 -1.85
CA ASN A 243 14.39 6.26 -0.46
C ASN A 243 14.00 7.73 -0.17
N SER A 244 13.27 8.34 -1.10
CA SER A 244 12.93 9.77 -1.05
C SER A 244 11.48 9.94 -0.61
N GLU A 245 11.26 9.96 0.71
CA GLU A 245 9.95 10.22 1.32
C GLU A 245 9.31 11.54 0.82
N PRO A 246 10.04 12.68 0.72
CA PRO A 246 9.43 13.92 0.22
C PRO A 246 8.88 13.75 -1.19
N VAL A 247 9.61 13.06 -2.07
CA VAL A 247 9.17 12.81 -3.45
C VAL A 247 7.97 11.87 -3.48
N ALA A 248 7.98 10.79 -2.70
CA ALA A 248 6.83 9.89 -2.58
C ALA A 248 5.58 10.62 -2.08
N SER A 249 5.71 11.47 -1.05
CA SER A 249 4.60 12.27 -0.52
C SER A 249 4.02 13.23 -1.57
N LEU A 250 4.88 13.87 -2.38
CA LEU A 250 4.45 14.75 -3.46
C LEU A 250 3.69 13.98 -4.55
N LEU A 251 4.18 12.80 -4.96
CA LEU A 251 3.51 11.97 -5.96
C LEU A 251 2.12 11.53 -5.46
N ILE A 252 2.02 11.05 -4.22
CA ILE A 252 0.74 10.67 -3.60
C ILE A 252 -0.22 11.86 -3.49
N ALA A 253 0.28 13.03 -3.08
CA ALA A 253 -0.52 14.26 -3.02
C ALA A 253 -1.07 14.64 -4.41
N HIS A 254 -0.32 14.40 -5.48
CA HIS A 254 -0.73 14.61 -6.87
C HIS A 254 -1.57 13.47 -7.47
N GLY A 255 -1.99 12.49 -6.67
CA GLY A 255 -2.94 11.44 -7.08
C GLY A 255 -2.28 10.18 -7.65
N ALA A 256 -1.02 9.92 -7.31
CA ALA A 256 -0.40 8.64 -7.61
C ALA A 256 -1.17 7.49 -6.93
N ASP A 257 -1.47 6.45 -7.70
CA ASP A 257 -2.19 5.27 -7.24
C ASP A 257 -1.21 4.26 -6.59
N PRO A 258 -1.31 3.98 -5.28
CA PRO A 258 -0.47 3.00 -4.62
C PRO A 258 -0.73 1.55 -5.07
N ASN A 259 -1.84 1.30 -5.78
CA ASN A 259 -2.16 0.00 -6.37
C ASN A 259 -1.50 -0.26 -7.72
N PHE A 260 -0.86 0.75 -8.30
CA PHE A 260 -0.24 0.66 -9.62
C PHE A 260 0.79 -0.49 -9.69
N ASP A 261 0.81 -1.17 -10.84
CA ASP A 261 1.69 -2.31 -11.10
C ASP A 261 1.66 -3.34 -9.96
N SER A 262 0.46 -3.77 -9.57
CA SER A 262 0.25 -4.74 -8.49
C SER A 262 0.80 -4.29 -7.13
N ALA A 263 0.71 -3.00 -6.83
CA ALA A 263 1.31 -2.38 -5.64
C ALA A 263 2.82 -2.61 -5.53
N GLY A 264 3.54 -2.65 -6.66
CA GLY A 264 4.98 -2.95 -6.70
C GLY A 264 5.84 -2.02 -5.85
N ALA A 265 5.47 -0.73 -5.77
CA ALA A 265 6.15 0.24 -4.89
C ALA A 265 6.00 -0.10 -3.40
N LEU A 266 4.79 -0.46 -2.97
CA LEU A 266 4.52 -0.88 -1.59
C LEU A 266 5.21 -2.19 -1.26
N ASN A 267 5.14 -3.17 -2.15
CA ASN A 267 5.84 -4.45 -2.00
C ASN A 267 7.34 -4.24 -1.80
N MET A 268 7.97 -3.37 -2.61
CA MET A 268 9.38 -3.02 -2.44
C MET A 268 9.67 -2.34 -1.11
N ALA A 269 8.82 -1.40 -0.65
CA ALA A 269 9.00 -0.71 0.63
C ALA A 269 8.87 -1.67 1.82
N ILE A 270 7.87 -2.55 1.81
CA ILE A 270 7.69 -3.61 2.82
C ILE A 270 8.86 -4.58 2.82
N GLY A 271 9.31 -5.04 1.65
CA GLY A 271 10.44 -5.96 1.52
C GLY A 271 11.77 -5.37 2.01
N LYS A 272 11.92 -4.04 1.96
CA LYS A 272 13.04 -3.30 2.57
C LYS A 272 12.86 -3.02 4.07
N GLU A 273 11.71 -3.40 4.64
CA GLU A 273 11.31 -3.09 6.02
C GLU A 273 11.24 -1.57 6.31
N ASP A 274 10.97 -0.75 5.29
CA ASP A 274 10.91 0.71 5.42
C ASP A 274 9.51 1.18 5.85
N TRP A 275 9.32 1.24 7.17
CA TRP A 275 8.05 1.63 7.79
C TRP A 275 7.54 3.00 7.35
N LYS A 276 8.43 4.00 7.30
CA LYS A 276 8.05 5.38 7.05
C LYS A 276 7.65 5.58 5.58
N MET A 277 8.40 4.97 4.66
CA MET A 277 8.05 4.97 3.24
C MET A 277 6.71 4.26 2.99
N THR A 278 6.49 3.07 3.57
CA THR A 278 5.23 2.34 3.39
C THR A 278 4.03 3.15 3.90
N LEU A 279 4.15 3.78 5.08
CA LEU A 279 3.08 4.65 5.57
C LEU A 279 2.84 5.86 4.65
N THR A 280 3.90 6.46 4.10
CA THR A 280 3.78 7.60 3.17
C THR A 280 3.00 7.23 1.92
N LEU A 281 3.24 6.03 1.39
CA LEU A 281 2.52 5.50 0.21
C LEU A 281 1.03 5.22 0.50
N VAL A 282 0.70 4.80 1.72
CA VAL A 282 -0.67 4.50 2.15
C VAL A 282 -1.40 5.74 2.67
N ALA A 283 -0.69 6.82 2.99
CA ALA A 283 -1.28 8.06 3.51
C ALA A 283 -2.16 8.82 2.50
N GLY A 284 -2.20 8.38 1.24
CA GLY A 284 -3.03 8.95 0.20
C GLY A 284 -4.53 8.67 0.36
N PRO A 285 -5.39 9.35 -0.43
CA PRO A 285 -6.84 9.13 -0.39
C PRO A 285 -7.29 7.85 -1.09
N ILE A 286 -6.42 7.20 -1.87
CA ILE A 286 -6.75 6.03 -2.68
C ILE A 286 -6.58 4.76 -1.81
N PRO A 287 -7.66 4.01 -1.53
CA PRO A 287 -7.57 2.78 -0.74
C PRO A 287 -6.89 1.64 -1.53
N LEU A 288 -6.30 0.70 -0.79
CA LEU A 288 -5.71 -0.50 -1.40
C LEU A 288 -6.81 -1.51 -1.80
N THR A 289 -6.61 -2.19 -2.92
CA THR A 289 -7.51 -3.26 -3.37
C THR A 289 -7.27 -4.54 -2.57
N SER A 290 -8.32 -5.35 -2.37
CA SER A 290 -8.24 -6.64 -1.67
C SER A 290 -7.18 -7.58 -2.28
N GLN A 291 -7.09 -7.62 -3.61
CA GLN A 291 -6.09 -8.43 -4.32
C GLN A 291 -4.65 -8.00 -4.01
N ASN A 292 -4.39 -6.70 -3.98
CA ASN A 292 -3.07 -6.18 -3.64
C ASN A 292 -2.75 -6.38 -2.16
N LEU A 293 -3.74 -6.22 -1.27
CA LEU A 293 -3.58 -6.52 0.15
C LEU A 293 -3.17 -7.97 0.40
N GLN A 294 -3.79 -8.93 -0.29
CA GLN A 294 -3.42 -10.34 -0.20
C GLN A 294 -1.98 -10.60 -0.69
N ARG A 295 -1.57 -9.97 -1.79
CA ARG A 295 -0.19 -10.07 -2.29
C ARG A 295 0.82 -9.45 -1.32
N LEU A 296 0.47 -8.31 -0.71
CA LEU A 296 1.30 -7.67 0.30
C LEU A 296 1.38 -8.55 1.57
N LEU A 297 0.32 -9.27 1.93
CA LEU A 297 0.38 -10.26 3.02
C LEU A 297 1.48 -11.30 2.76
N ASP A 298 1.55 -11.88 1.56
CA ASP A 298 2.61 -12.85 1.21
C ASP A 298 4.04 -12.27 1.37
N THR A 299 4.18 -10.95 1.20
CA THR A 299 5.46 -10.26 1.36
C THR A 299 5.78 -10.00 2.83
N VAL A 300 4.76 -9.62 3.62
CA VAL A 300 4.86 -9.45 5.07
C VAL A 300 5.20 -10.76 5.77
N MET A 301 4.64 -11.89 5.29
CA MET A 301 4.92 -13.23 5.82
C MET A 301 6.35 -13.71 5.56
N ARG A 302 7.05 -13.11 4.58
CA ARG A 302 8.45 -13.43 4.24
C ARG A 302 9.47 -12.49 4.91
N LEU A 303 9.03 -11.57 5.76
CA LEU A 303 9.92 -10.67 6.49
C LEU A 303 10.79 -11.43 7.50
N ARG A 304 11.99 -10.89 7.76
CA ARG A 304 13.02 -11.55 8.58
C ARG A 304 12.66 -11.62 10.06
N THR A 305 12.02 -10.58 10.59
CA THR A 305 11.78 -10.44 12.03
C THR A 305 10.29 -10.53 12.36
N CYS A 306 9.97 -11.24 13.44
CA CYS A 306 8.59 -11.36 13.91
C CYS A 306 7.96 -10.01 14.29
N ALA A 307 8.79 -9.06 14.75
CA ALA A 307 8.37 -7.70 15.09
C ALA A 307 7.95 -6.92 13.84
N ALA A 308 8.76 -6.94 12.77
CA ALA A 308 8.41 -6.31 11.49
C ALA A 308 7.14 -6.96 10.90
N THR A 309 7.04 -8.30 10.92
CA THR A 309 5.82 -8.99 10.46
C THR A 309 4.57 -8.49 11.17
N LEU A 310 4.60 -8.37 12.51
CA LEU A 310 3.45 -7.84 13.26
C LEU A 310 3.13 -6.40 12.92
N GLN A 311 4.15 -5.56 12.82
CA GLN A 311 4.00 -4.13 12.55
C GLN A 311 3.38 -3.88 11.17
N PHE A 312 3.90 -4.52 10.12
CA PHE A 312 3.33 -4.41 8.79
C PHE A 312 1.99 -5.13 8.65
N LEU A 313 1.77 -6.25 9.36
CA LEU A 313 0.47 -6.91 9.40
C LEU A 313 -0.60 -6.00 10.02
N GLN A 314 -0.28 -5.32 11.13
CA GLN A 314 -1.17 -4.33 11.73
C GLN A 314 -1.50 -3.21 10.75
N LEU A 315 -0.52 -2.73 9.99
CA LEU A 315 -0.75 -1.76 8.92
C LEU A 315 -1.69 -2.29 7.85
N LEU A 316 -1.50 -3.53 7.37
CA LEU A 316 -2.39 -4.13 6.38
C LEU A 316 -3.83 -4.27 6.89
N PHE A 317 -4.04 -4.65 8.16
CA PHE A 317 -5.37 -4.62 8.77
C PHE A 317 -5.98 -3.21 8.77
N CYS A 318 -5.17 -2.18 9.08
CA CYS A 318 -5.61 -0.79 9.02
C CYS A 318 -5.98 -0.33 7.60
N CYS A 319 -5.40 -0.97 6.58
CA CYS A 319 -5.70 -0.72 5.16
C CYS A 319 -6.92 -1.51 4.66
N GLY A 320 -7.55 -2.35 5.49
CA GLY A 320 -8.71 -3.14 5.13
C GLY A 320 -8.41 -4.58 4.70
N LEU A 321 -7.26 -5.16 5.09
CA LEU A 321 -7.00 -6.59 4.90
C LEU A 321 -8.09 -7.41 5.62
N PRO A 322 -8.80 -8.32 4.94
CA PRO A 322 -9.81 -9.13 5.59
C PRO A 322 -9.14 -10.10 6.58
N PRO A 323 -9.68 -10.24 7.80
CA PRO A 323 -9.09 -11.10 8.82
C PRO A 323 -9.20 -12.60 8.50
N THR A 324 -10.04 -12.95 7.52
CA THR A 324 -10.22 -14.30 6.98
C THR A 324 -9.25 -14.62 5.83
N SER A 325 -8.28 -13.75 5.55
CA SER A 325 -7.23 -14.01 4.56
C SER A 325 -6.48 -15.30 4.86
N ILE A 326 -6.16 -16.04 3.81
CA ILE A 326 -5.47 -17.32 3.88
C ILE A 326 -4.13 -17.15 4.60
N GLY A 327 -3.82 -18.07 5.52
CA GLY A 327 -2.58 -18.08 6.30
C GLY A 327 -2.60 -17.26 7.60
N LEU A 328 -3.56 -16.34 7.79
CA LEU A 328 -3.68 -15.59 9.05
C LEU A 328 -4.06 -16.48 10.25
N PRO A 329 -5.03 -17.40 10.14
CA PRO A 329 -5.34 -18.31 11.26
C PRO A 329 -4.17 -19.22 11.62
N ASP A 330 -3.45 -19.75 10.63
CA ASP A 330 -2.26 -20.59 10.86
C ASP A 330 -1.14 -19.81 11.55
N LEU A 331 -0.94 -18.53 11.16
CA LEU A 331 -0.01 -17.64 11.83
C LEU A 331 -0.43 -17.38 13.28
N LEU A 332 -1.73 -17.18 13.54
CA LEU A 332 -2.25 -16.99 14.89
C LEU A 332 -1.96 -18.23 15.75
N ILE A 333 -2.28 -19.42 15.25
CA ILE A 333 -1.99 -20.71 15.92
C ILE A 333 -0.50 -20.81 16.24
N CYS A 334 0.37 -20.54 15.27
CA CYS A 334 1.81 -20.58 15.48
C CYS A 334 2.30 -19.60 16.56
N ARG A 335 1.69 -18.42 16.67
CA ARG A 335 2.02 -17.42 17.71
C ARG A 335 1.54 -17.82 19.09
N VAL A 336 0.31 -18.32 19.18
CA VAL A 336 -0.23 -18.86 20.45
C VAL A 336 0.65 -20.01 20.93
N ARG A 337 1.08 -20.91 20.03
CA ARG A 337 2.00 -22.01 20.36
C ARG A 337 3.33 -21.52 20.94
N LYS A 338 3.85 -20.40 20.45
CA LYS A 338 5.08 -19.74 20.95
C LYS A 338 4.84 -18.84 22.18
N ASN A 339 3.62 -18.81 22.71
CA ASN A 339 3.21 -17.97 23.84
C ASN A 339 3.37 -16.44 23.60
N ASP A 340 3.29 -16.00 22.34
CA ASP A 340 3.40 -14.58 21.97
C ASP A 340 2.08 -13.82 22.23
N THR A 341 1.89 -13.42 23.49
CA THR A 341 0.70 -12.69 23.93
C THR A 341 0.40 -11.41 23.14
N PRO A 342 1.34 -10.46 22.96
CA PRO A 342 1.04 -9.20 22.29
C PRO A 342 0.70 -9.38 20.81
N GLY A 343 1.41 -10.28 20.10
CA GLY A 343 1.13 -10.56 18.69
C GLY A 343 -0.22 -11.24 18.48
N SER A 344 -0.51 -12.27 19.27
CA SER A 344 -1.80 -12.97 19.21
C SER A 344 -2.97 -12.05 19.56
N LYS A 345 -2.84 -11.21 20.60
CA LYS A 345 -3.88 -10.21 20.92
C LYS A 345 -4.13 -9.23 19.80
N MET A 346 -3.08 -8.71 19.16
CA MET A 346 -3.24 -7.79 18.02
C MET A 346 -4.09 -8.45 16.92
N MET A 347 -3.77 -9.69 16.54
CA MET A 347 -4.51 -10.43 15.51
C MET A 347 -5.97 -10.71 15.91
N ILE A 348 -6.21 -11.16 17.14
CA ILE A 348 -7.57 -11.40 17.67
C ILE A 348 -8.38 -10.11 17.69
N ASN A 349 -7.79 -9.01 18.17
CA ASN A 349 -8.44 -7.70 18.20
C ASN A 349 -8.83 -7.22 16.80
N HIS A 350 -8.01 -7.49 15.78
CA HIS A 350 -8.31 -7.21 14.38
C HIS A 350 -9.31 -8.21 13.74
N GLY A 351 -9.75 -9.22 14.49
CA GLY A 351 -10.84 -10.13 14.11
C GLY A 351 -10.39 -11.41 13.40
N VAL A 352 -9.11 -11.78 13.50
CA VAL A 352 -8.63 -13.06 12.93
C VAL A 352 -9.38 -14.23 13.59
N PRO A 353 -9.93 -15.17 12.79
CA PRO A 353 -10.66 -16.32 13.32
C PRO A 353 -9.84 -17.15 14.30
N THR A 354 -10.45 -17.46 15.45
CA THR A 354 -9.88 -18.29 16.52
C THR A 354 -10.38 -19.74 16.48
N THR A 355 -11.35 -20.02 15.61
CA THR A 355 -12.09 -21.29 15.52
C THR A 355 -11.44 -22.35 14.64
N THR A 356 -10.36 -22.03 13.94
CA THR A 356 -9.70 -22.98 13.03
C THR A 356 -9.13 -24.22 13.74
N ASN A 357 -9.20 -25.38 13.08
CA ASN A 357 -8.71 -26.68 13.57
C ASN A 357 -9.26 -27.08 14.95
N ASP A 358 -10.59 -27.09 15.09
CA ASP A 358 -11.29 -27.38 16.35
C ASP A 358 -10.80 -26.47 17.49
N ALA A 359 -10.82 -25.16 17.23
CA ALA A 359 -10.33 -24.12 18.13
C ALA A 359 -8.94 -24.42 18.70
N GLU A 360 -7.99 -24.79 17.83
CA GLU A 360 -6.61 -25.06 18.22
C GLU A 360 -5.98 -23.89 18.99
N CYS A 361 -6.36 -22.65 18.65
CA CYS A 361 -5.94 -21.46 19.38
C CYS A 361 -6.34 -21.51 20.87
N LEU A 362 -7.58 -21.88 21.17
CA LEU A 362 -8.07 -21.96 22.54
C LEU A 362 -7.38 -23.10 23.29
N ARG A 363 -7.26 -24.27 22.65
CA ARG A 363 -6.59 -25.45 23.22
C ARG A 363 -5.13 -25.16 23.58
N LEU A 364 -4.39 -24.52 22.68
CA LEU A 364 -3.00 -24.12 22.92
C LEU A 364 -2.87 -23.03 23.99
N ALA A 365 -3.79 -22.06 24.03
CA ALA A 365 -3.75 -21.01 25.05
C ALA A 365 -3.98 -21.56 26.46
N ILE A 366 -4.91 -22.51 26.61
CA ILE A 366 -5.16 -23.22 27.87
C ILE A 366 -3.95 -24.09 28.24
N GLY A 367 -3.41 -24.87 27.29
CA GLY A 367 -2.24 -25.70 27.51
C GLY A 367 -0.98 -24.91 27.92
N ASN A 368 -0.81 -23.71 27.38
CA ASN A 368 0.26 -22.78 27.76
C ASN A 368 -0.01 -22.02 29.08
N GLN A 369 -1.17 -22.26 29.73
CA GLN A 369 -1.63 -21.54 30.92
C GLN A 369 -1.65 -20.01 30.74
N ASN A 370 -1.84 -19.55 29.49
CA ASN A 370 -1.88 -18.13 29.18
C ASN A 370 -3.32 -17.61 29.28
N TRP A 371 -3.75 -17.36 30.51
CA TRP A 371 -5.11 -16.91 30.83
C TRP A 371 -5.48 -15.59 30.13
N VAL A 372 -4.48 -14.75 29.89
CA VAL A 372 -4.66 -13.46 29.23
C VAL A 372 -5.08 -13.64 27.75
N LEU A 373 -4.58 -14.69 27.09
CA LEU A 373 -5.03 -15.07 25.74
C LEU A 373 -6.35 -15.84 25.77
N VAL A 374 -6.57 -16.70 26.76
CA VAL A 374 -7.85 -17.40 26.92
C VAL A 374 -8.99 -16.39 27.06
N ASP A 375 -8.86 -15.41 27.95
CA ASP A 375 -9.86 -14.36 28.14
C ASP A 375 -10.08 -13.57 26.83
N ALA A 376 -9.03 -13.30 26.05
CA ALA A 376 -9.14 -12.61 24.76
C ALA A 376 -9.87 -13.46 23.69
N ILE A 377 -9.63 -14.78 23.65
CA ILE A 377 -10.30 -15.70 22.72
C ILE A 377 -11.76 -15.91 23.13
N MET A 378 -12.06 -16.02 24.43
CA MET A 378 -13.42 -16.18 24.94
C MET A 378 -14.33 -14.97 24.67
N ASN A 379 -13.73 -13.79 24.45
CA ASN A 379 -14.46 -12.59 23.99
C ASN A 379 -14.82 -12.62 22.49
N THR A 380 -14.41 -13.65 21.74
CA THR A 380 -14.78 -13.88 20.34
C THR A 380 -15.93 -14.89 20.25
N PRO A 381 -16.72 -14.91 19.16
CA PRO A 381 -17.78 -15.91 19.01
C PRO A 381 -17.19 -17.32 18.95
N ILE A 382 -17.59 -18.16 19.90
CA ILE A 382 -17.18 -19.57 20.01
C ILE A 382 -18.39 -20.46 19.77
N GLU A 383 -18.19 -21.53 19.00
CA GLU A 383 -19.22 -22.56 18.75
C GLU A 383 -19.16 -23.67 19.80
N ALA A 384 -20.24 -24.45 19.94
CA ALA A 384 -20.32 -25.51 20.95
C ALA A 384 -19.27 -26.62 20.75
N SER A 385 -18.92 -26.96 19.52
CA SER A 385 -17.87 -27.92 19.16
C SER A 385 -16.49 -27.48 19.70
N HIS A 386 -16.18 -26.20 19.56
CA HIS A 386 -14.95 -25.58 20.03
C HIS A 386 -14.85 -25.58 21.56
N ALA A 387 -15.95 -25.26 22.25
CA ALA A 387 -16.03 -25.37 23.70
C ALA A 387 -15.84 -26.83 24.16
N ALA A 388 -16.45 -27.79 23.47
CA ALA A 388 -16.30 -29.22 23.78
C ALA A 388 -14.84 -29.68 23.67
N ALA A 389 -14.13 -29.27 22.61
CA ALA A 389 -12.72 -29.61 22.42
C ALA A 389 -11.78 -29.00 23.49
N ALA A 390 -12.17 -27.90 24.12
CA ALA A 390 -11.42 -27.23 25.18
C ALA A 390 -11.70 -27.77 26.59
N LEU A 391 -12.86 -28.41 26.81
CA LEU A 391 -13.29 -28.88 28.13
C LEU A 391 -12.28 -29.82 28.82
N PRO A 392 -11.73 -30.87 28.19
CA PRO A 392 -10.78 -31.76 28.86
C PRO A 392 -9.47 -31.06 29.26
N LEU A 393 -9.14 -29.95 28.59
CA LEU A 393 -7.89 -29.22 28.78
C LEU A 393 -7.95 -28.21 29.92
N VAL A 394 -9.10 -28.03 30.59
CA VAL A 394 -9.21 -27.17 31.78
C VAL A 394 -8.41 -27.69 32.98
N PHE A 395 -8.03 -28.97 32.93
CA PHE A 395 -7.08 -29.61 33.85
C PHE A 395 -5.65 -29.50 33.30
N ASP A 396 -4.67 -29.58 34.19
CA ASP A 396 -3.27 -29.58 33.74
C ASP A 396 -2.87 -30.89 33.04
N SER A 397 -1.63 -30.98 32.57
CA SER A 397 -1.11 -32.16 31.87
C SER A 397 -1.06 -33.43 32.73
N GLN A 398 -1.24 -33.32 34.04
CA GLN A 398 -1.30 -34.41 35.01
C GLN A 398 -2.74 -34.67 35.50
N GLY A 399 -3.74 -34.02 34.91
CA GLY A 399 -5.15 -34.14 35.29
C GLY A 399 -5.51 -33.45 36.61
N GLN A 400 -4.65 -32.55 37.11
CA GLN A 400 -4.90 -31.81 38.35
C GLN A 400 -5.64 -30.49 38.09
N ARG A 401 -6.39 -30.03 39.11
CA ARG A 401 -7.11 -28.75 39.06
C ARG A 401 -6.16 -27.56 39.20
N HIS A 402 -6.38 -26.52 38.41
CA HIS A 402 -5.74 -25.21 38.54
C HIS A 402 -6.74 -24.20 39.16
N PRO A 403 -6.29 -23.12 39.82
CA PRO A 403 -7.16 -22.02 40.30
C PRO A 403 -8.20 -21.47 39.31
N ARG A 404 -7.99 -21.62 38.00
CA ARG A 404 -8.86 -21.12 36.92
C ARG A 404 -9.79 -22.20 36.35
N THR A 405 -9.61 -23.48 36.71
CA THR A 405 -10.38 -24.61 36.18
C THR A 405 -11.89 -24.42 36.39
N LEU A 406 -12.30 -23.99 37.58
CA LEU A 406 -13.71 -23.71 37.88
C LEU A 406 -14.28 -22.58 37.03
N ALA A 407 -13.57 -21.46 36.95
CA ALA A 407 -14.02 -20.32 36.14
C ALA A 407 -14.16 -20.69 34.66
N LEU A 408 -13.25 -21.51 34.13
CA LEU A 408 -13.35 -21.98 32.75
C LEU A 408 -14.50 -22.95 32.53
N LEU A 409 -14.73 -23.88 33.45
CA LEU A 409 -15.90 -24.76 33.40
C LEU A 409 -17.20 -23.95 33.42
N ASP A 410 -17.31 -22.97 34.32
CA ASP A 410 -18.49 -22.11 34.39
C ASP A 410 -18.72 -21.32 33.09
N THR A 411 -17.66 -20.98 32.36
CA THR A 411 -17.77 -20.32 31.05
C THR A 411 -18.03 -21.28 29.88
N LEU A 412 -17.51 -22.51 29.92
CA LEU A 412 -17.57 -23.46 28.80
C LEU A 412 -18.81 -24.38 28.85
N LEU A 413 -19.28 -24.76 30.05
CA LEU A 413 -20.45 -25.63 30.24
C LEU A 413 -21.79 -25.05 29.74
N PRO A 414 -22.03 -23.73 29.75
CA PRO A 414 -23.23 -23.15 29.14
C PRO A 414 -23.34 -23.40 27.63
N TYR A 415 -22.21 -23.63 26.95
CA TYR A 415 -22.22 -24.09 25.56
C TYR A 415 -22.64 -25.55 25.56
N ARG A 416 -23.70 -25.91 24.84
CA ARG A 416 -24.21 -27.29 24.78
C ARG A 416 -23.19 -28.21 24.09
N THR A 417 -22.21 -28.69 24.84
CA THR A 417 -21.08 -29.49 24.36
C THR A 417 -21.46 -30.94 24.09
N GLU A 418 -20.65 -31.62 23.28
CA GLU A 418 -20.82 -33.05 22.99
C GLU A 418 -20.64 -33.92 24.25
N ASP A 419 -21.42 -35.00 24.33
CA ASP A 419 -21.38 -35.93 25.46
C ASP A 419 -20.01 -36.61 25.60
N THR A 420 -19.27 -36.80 24.51
CA THR A 420 -17.94 -37.44 24.49
C THR A 420 -16.89 -36.62 25.25
N SER A 421 -16.80 -35.32 24.97
CA SER A 421 -15.84 -34.43 25.63
C SER A 421 -16.17 -34.20 27.09
N THR A 422 -17.46 -34.09 27.43
CA THR A 422 -17.90 -33.98 28.83
C THR A 422 -17.60 -35.27 29.61
N LEU A 423 -17.79 -36.45 29.00
CA LEU A 423 -17.38 -37.74 29.57
C LEU A 423 -15.88 -37.84 29.81
N GLN A 424 -15.06 -37.38 28.87
CA GLN A 424 -13.61 -37.36 29.05
C GLN A 424 -13.20 -36.40 30.19
N THR A 425 -13.82 -35.22 30.25
CA THR A 425 -13.58 -34.23 31.31
C THR A 425 -13.98 -34.78 32.69
N LEU A 426 -15.13 -35.45 32.77
CA LEU A 426 -15.61 -36.15 33.96
C LEU A 426 -14.65 -37.26 34.40
N ARG A 427 -14.13 -38.04 33.45
CA ARG A 427 -13.15 -39.08 33.75
C ARG A 427 -11.87 -38.50 34.35
N ILE A 428 -11.34 -37.42 33.78
CA ILE A 428 -10.15 -36.72 34.32
C ILE A 428 -10.43 -36.21 35.73
N ALA A 429 -11.61 -35.60 35.96
CA ALA A 429 -12.00 -35.10 37.27
C ALA A 429 -12.00 -36.22 38.34
N ILE A 430 -12.57 -37.38 38.00
CA ILE A 430 -12.65 -38.56 38.89
C ILE A 430 -11.27 -39.16 39.15
N GLU A 431 -10.41 -39.28 38.13
CA GLU A 431 -9.02 -39.76 38.28
C GLU A 431 -8.17 -38.82 39.17
N GLY A 432 -8.47 -37.51 39.14
CA GLY A 432 -7.88 -36.51 40.03
C GLY A 432 -8.26 -36.67 41.51
N GLY A 433 -9.31 -37.42 41.84
CA GLY A 433 -9.67 -37.78 43.21
C GLY A 433 -10.67 -36.83 43.89
N PRO A 434 -10.80 -36.90 45.23
CA PRO A 434 -11.88 -36.22 45.97
C PRO A 434 -11.80 -34.69 45.92
N GLU A 435 -10.61 -34.13 45.64
CA GLU A 435 -10.43 -32.68 45.50
C GLU A 435 -11.19 -32.09 44.30
N ASN A 436 -11.62 -32.91 43.34
CA ASN A 436 -12.39 -32.50 42.18
C ASN A 436 -13.89 -32.78 42.32
N LEU A 437 -14.38 -33.14 43.53
CA LEU A 437 -15.79 -33.49 43.73
C LEU A 437 -16.74 -32.35 43.33
N ASP A 438 -16.36 -31.10 43.62
CA ASP A 438 -17.10 -29.90 43.23
C ASP A 438 -17.19 -29.72 41.69
N ILE A 439 -16.21 -30.22 40.95
CA ILE A 439 -16.23 -30.24 39.48
C ILE A 439 -17.15 -31.35 38.99
N VAL A 440 -17.06 -32.55 39.58
CA VAL A 440 -17.94 -33.69 39.26
C VAL A 440 -19.40 -33.30 39.47
N GLU A 441 -19.73 -32.68 40.60
CA GLU A 441 -21.09 -32.20 40.89
C GLU A 441 -21.58 -31.17 39.86
N ARG A 442 -20.74 -30.21 39.43
CA ARG A 442 -21.10 -29.24 38.37
C ARG A 442 -21.37 -29.92 37.03
N LEU A 443 -20.54 -30.88 36.64
CA LEU A 443 -20.74 -31.63 35.38
C LEU A 443 -22.05 -32.43 35.42
N LEU A 444 -22.38 -33.05 36.56
CA LEU A 444 -23.62 -33.78 36.77
C LEU A 444 -24.84 -32.86 36.81
N ALA A 445 -24.70 -31.68 37.42
CA ALA A 445 -25.74 -30.66 37.41
C ALA A 445 -26.04 -30.14 35.99
N ALA A 446 -25.01 -30.04 35.15
CA ALA A 446 -25.16 -29.67 33.75
C ALA A 446 -25.80 -30.79 32.90
N ASN A 447 -25.47 -32.06 33.18
CA ASN A 447 -26.05 -33.21 32.48
C ASN A 447 -26.18 -34.44 33.40
N SER A 448 -27.40 -34.69 33.90
CA SER A 448 -27.69 -35.80 34.81
C SER A 448 -27.50 -37.20 34.20
N LYS A 449 -27.47 -37.32 32.86
CA LYS A 449 -27.19 -38.59 32.18
C LYS A 449 -25.75 -39.07 32.38
N LEU A 450 -24.85 -38.18 32.78
CA LEU A 450 -23.45 -38.50 33.08
C LEU A 450 -23.27 -39.27 34.39
N LEU A 451 -24.32 -39.39 35.23
CA LEU A 451 -24.24 -40.06 36.54
C LEU A 451 -23.86 -41.55 36.44
N GLY A 452 -24.43 -42.28 35.48
CA GLY A 452 -24.09 -43.69 35.25
C GLY A 452 -22.62 -43.89 34.87
N PRO A 453 -22.11 -43.17 33.85
CA PRO A 453 -20.68 -43.17 33.50
C PRO A 453 -19.77 -42.69 34.64
N ALA A 454 -20.14 -41.64 35.38
CA ALA A 454 -19.38 -41.15 36.54
C ALA A 454 -19.14 -42.27 37.56
N PHE A 455 -20.20 -43.02 37.87
CA PHE A 455 -20.11 -44.12 38.81
C PHE A 455 -19.22 -45.26 38.31
N GLN A 456 -19.33 -45.61 37.02
CA GLN A 456 -18.47 -46.63 36.40
C GLN A 456 -16.99 -46.23 36.45
N TYR A 457 -16.65 -44.97 36.14
CA TYR A 457 -15.27 -44.49 36.23
C TYR A 457 -14.74 -44.48 37.66
N THR A 458 -15.59 -44.11 38.64
CA THR A 458 -15.21 -44.11 40.06
C THR A 458 -14.91 -45.52 40.56
N ILE A 459 -15.70 -46.51 40.14
CA ILE A 459 -15.50 -47.90 40.54
C ILE A 459 -14.25 -48.51 39.90
N ALA A 460 -13.94 -48.10 38.67
CA ALA A 460 -12.73 -48.52 37.97
C ALA A 460 -11.43 -47.96 38.60
N LEU A 461 -11.50 -47.01 39.55
CA LEU A 461 -10.33 -46.50 40.25
C LEU A 461 -9.65 -47.60 41.08
N GLN A 462 -8.32 -47.69 40.97
CA GLN A 462 -7.53 -48.66 41.73
C GLN A 462 -7.17 -48.18 43.13
N ASP A 463 -7.08 -46.85 43.31
CA ASP A 463 -6.73 -46.18 44.56
C ASP A 463 -7.96 -46.03 45.47
N GLU A 464 -7.99 -46.79 46.56
CA GLU A 464 -9.11 -46.86 47.50
C GLU A 464 -9.31 -45.55 48.27
N SER A 465 -8.22 -44.79 48.50
CA SER A 465 -8.29 -43.51 49.20
C SER A 465 -9.08 -42.45 48.42
N LYS A 466 -9.02 -42.52 47.08
CA LYS A 466 -9.80 -41.67 46.18
C LYS A 466 -11.20 -42.22 45.94
N LYS A 467 -11.33 -43.55 45.86
CA LYS A 467 -12.58 -44.24 45.50
C LYS A 467 -13.66 -44.07 46.57
N ALA A 468 -13.35 -44.31 47.85
CA ALA A 468 -14.34 -44.27 48.92
C ALA A 468 -15.14 -42.95 49.01
N PRO A 469 -14.50 -41.75 49.11
CA PRO A 469 -15.23 -40.49 49.21
C PRO A 469 -16.05 -40.17 47.95
N LEU A 470 -15.53 -40.49 46.76
CA LEU A 470 -16.27 -40.29 45.50
C LEU A 470 -17.49 -41.22 45.39
N THR A 471 -17.36 -42.50 45.80
CA THR A 471 -18.49 -43.42 45.80
C THR A 471 -19.60 -42.98 46.76
N GLU A 472 -19.26 -42.52 47.97
CA GLU A 472 -20.25 -42.03 48.93
C GLU A 472 -21.00 -40.80 48.42
N ALA A 473 -20.28 -39.86 47.80
CA ALA A 473 -20.88 -38.66 47.25
C ALA A 473 -21.81 -38.96 46.06
N LEU A 474 -21.40 -39.84 45.14
CA LEU A 474 -22.22 -40.21 43.98
C LEU A 474 -23.46 -41.03 44.38
N LEU A 475 -23.37 -41.88 45.41
CA LEU A 475 -24.52 -42.65 45.91
C LEU A 475 -25.63 -41.74 46.47
N LYS A 476 -25.28 -40.59 47.06
CA LYS A 476 -26.26 -39.59 47.54
C LYS A 476 -27.07 -38.95 46.41
N LEU A 477 -26.58 -39.00 45.16
CA LEU A 477 -27.22 -38.38 44.00
C LEU A 477 -28.24 -39.29 43.27
N GLY A 478 -28.45 -40.53 43.73
CA GLY A 478 -29.49 -41.43 43.21
C GLY A 478 -29.10 -42.10 41.89
N ILE A 479 -28.33 -43.18 41.97
CA ILE A 479 -27.71 -43.85 40.82
C ILE A 479 -28.73 -44.71 40.06
N PRO A 480 -28.74 -44.72 38.72
CA PRO A 480 -29.59 -45.62 37.94
C PRO A 480 -29.24 -47.09 38.20
N GLN A 481 -30.27 -47.92 38.39
CA GLN A 481 -30.14 -49.33 38.80
C GLN A 481 -29.24 -50.15 37.87
N GLU A 482 -29.30 -49.90 36.55
CA GLU A 482 -28.44 -50.57 35.56
C GLU A 482 -26.94 -50.28 35.79
N ALA A 483 -26.59 -49.06 36.20
CA ALA A 483 -25.21 -48.71 36.53
C ALA A 483 -24.77 -49.34 37.84
N LEU A 484 -25.69 -49.48 38.82
CA LEU A 484 -25.46 -50.14 40.10
C LEU A 484 -25.19 -51.65 39.93
N ASP A 485 -25.95 -52.31 39.07
CA ASP A 485 -25.80 -53.74 38.77
C ASP A 485 -24.50 -54.01 37.99
N LYS A 486 -24.18 -53.15 37.01
CA LYS A 486 -22.93 -53.25 36.25
C LYS A 486 -21.70 -53.00 37.12
N ALA A 487 -21.79 -52.03 38.03
CA ALA A 487 -20.79 -51.71 39.05
C ALA A 487 -20.45 -52.90 39.95
N LEU A 488 -21.48 -53.59 40.46
CA LEU A 488 -21.29 -54.79 41.28
C LEU A 488 -20.59 -55.89 40.49
N ARG A 489 -20.93 -56.08 39.21
CA ARG A 489 -20.24 -57.08 38.34
C ARG A 489 -18.77 -56.75 38.14
N THR A 490 -18.43 -55.49 37.88
CA THR A 490 -17.03 -55.08 37.69
C THR A 490 -16.21 -55.23 38.96
N GLU A 491 -16.80 -54.92 40.12
CA GLU A 491 -16.12 -55.03 41.41
C GLU A 491 -15.92 -56.50 41.80
N THR A 492 -16.96 -57.35 41.62
CA THR A 492 -16.87 -58.79 41.90
C THR A 492 -15.84 -59.48 41.00
N GLN A 493 -15.82 -59.19 39.69
CA GLN A 493 -14.79 -59.71 38.78
C GLN A 493 -13.37 -59.29 39.19
N TYR A 494 -13.20 -58.04 39.63
CA TYR A 494 -11.90 -57.52 40.05
C TYR A 494 -11.44 -58.14 41.38
N THR A 495 -12.34 -58.35 42.36
CA THR A 495 -12.02 -59.03 43.62
C THR A 495 -11.68 -60.52 43.43
N THR A 496 -12.32 -61.21 42.48
CA THR A 496 -11.98 -62.61 42.15
C THR A 496 -10.59 -62.75 41.50
N ALA A 497 -10.10 -61.69 40.86
CA ALA A 497 -8.77 -61.66 40.23
C ALA A 497 -7.64 -61.27 41.20
N ASN A 498 -7.94 -60.60 42.31
CA ASN A 498 -6.97 -60.13 43.30
C ASN A 498 -7.41 -60.52 44.72
N ALA A 499 -6.87 -61.62 45.24
CA ALA A 499 -7.30 -62.29 46.48
C ALA A 499 -7.08 -61.53 47.80
N ASN A 500 -6.57 -60.28 47.76
CA ASN A 500 -6.13 -59.52 48.95
C ASN A 500 -6.76 -58.12 49.07
N LYS A 501 -7.91 -57.86 48.43
CA LYS A 501 -8.53 -56.52 48.40
C LYS A 501 -9.82 -56.41 49.23
N ASP A 502 -10.08 -55.20 49.74
CA ASP A 502 -11.19 -54.87 50.64
C ASP A 502 -12.57 -55.06 49.97
N LEU A 503 -13.44 -55.87 50.58
CA LEU A 503 -14.84 -56.06 50.14
C LEU A 503 -15.78 -54.89 50.50
N SER A 504 -15.26 -53.84 51.14
CA SER A 504 -16.04 -52.72 51.67
C SER A 504 -16.93 -52.06 50.61
N THR A 505 -16.40 -51.83 49.42
CA THR A 505 -17.12 -51.25 48.27
C THR A 505 -18.25 -52.15 47.76
N ALA A 506 -18.03 -53.46 47.68
CA ALA A 506 -19.05 -54.43 47.27
C ALA A 506 -20.20 -54.51 48.28
N THR A 507 -19.90 -54.44 49.58
CA THR A 507 -20.94 -54.42 50.62
C THR A 507 -21.79 -53.15 50.60
N VAL A 508 -21.19 -51.99 50.30
CA VAL A 508 -21.90 -50.72 50.12
C VAL A 508 -22.78 -50.73 48.88
N LEU A 509 -22.36 -51.38 47.79
CA LEU A 509 -23.19 -51.55 46.59
C LEU A 509 -24.42 -52.43 46.85
N MET A 510 -24.25 -53.53 47.58
CA MET A 510 -25.36 -54.43 47.93
C MET A 510 -26.35 -53.77 48.90
N SER A 511 -25.87 -52.96 49.86
CA SER A 511 -26.77 -52.25 50.80
C SER A 511 -27.62 -51.17 50.12
N GLN A 512 -27.20 -50.69 48.96
CA GLN A 512 -27.91 -49.73 48.11
C GLN A 512 -28.82 -50.40 47.07
N GLY A 513 -28.99 -51.73 47.13
CA GLY A 513 -29.96 -52.47 46.30
C GLY A 513 -29.44 -52.98 44.96
N ALA A 514 -28.12 -53.13 44.79
CA ALA A 514 -27.54 -53.75 43.59
C ALA A 514 -27.95 -55.23 43.48
N CYS A 515 -28.48 -55.61 42.32
CA CYS A 515 -29.01 -56.94 42.07
C CYS A 515 -27.92 -57.87 41.50
N VAL A 516 -27.79 -59.04 42.12
CA VAL A 516 -26.85 -60.12 41.74
C VAL A 516 -27.39 -60.96 40.55
N SER A 517 -28.59 -60.65 40.05
CA SER A 517 -29.27 -61.41 39.00
C SER A 517 -28.60 -61.24 37.64
N GLY A 518 -27.56 -62.04 37.42
CA GLY A 518 -26.73 -62.06 36.22
C GLY A 518 -25.48 -62.93 36.33
N PHE A 519 -25.21 -63.54 37.50
CA PHE A 519 -24.26 -64.65 37.61
C PHE A 519 -24.85 -65.88 36.92
N ALA A 520 -24.63 -66.01 35.61
CA ALA A 520 -24.52 -67.34 35.04
C ALA A 520 -23.22 -67.94 35.61
N LEU A 521 -23.39 -68.78 36.64
CA LEU A 521 -22.34 -69.62 37.24
C LEU A 521 -21.64 -70.47 36.18
#